data_AF-A0A8H1L7V8-F1
#
_entry.id   AF-A0A8H1L7V8-F1
#
_cell.length_a   1.000
_cell.length_b   1.000
_cell.length_c   1.000
_cell.angle_alpha   90.00
_cell.angle_beta   90.00
_cell.angle_gamma   90.00
#
_symmetry.space_group_name_H-M   'P 1'
#
loop_
_entity.id
_entity.type
_entity.pdbx_description
1 polymer ?
#
loop_
_entity_poly.entity_id
_entity_poly.type
_entity_poly.pdbx_seq_one_letter_code
_entity_poly.pdbx_strand_id
1 'polypeptide(L)'
;MSENMSDGYIFVSYSHVDNAVEEMRLATRQISKIIADLNDELQPLKNSWEGDDRRVYDEKQAAWNNAVHNMGQWLEDNAKTLDHIRELYTKNEQKQAQSWQEVRSGR
;
A
#
# COMPACT_ATOMS: atom_id res chain seq x y z
N MET A 1 14.27 -24.33 24.14
CA MET A 1 12.85 -23.98 23.90
C MET A 1 12.72 -22.49 23.58
N SER A 2 13.39 -22.01 22.53
CA SER A 2 13.41 -20.59 22.14
C SER A 2 12.91 -20.35 20.71
N GLU A 3 12.51 -21.40 19.99
CA GLU A 3 12.22 -21.33 18.54
C GLU A 3 10.86 -20.73 18.18
N ASN A 4 9.93 -20.54 19.11
CA ASN A 4 8.55 -20.13 18.78
C ASN A 4 8.22 -18.66 19.10
N MET A 5 9.12 -17.94 19.79
CA MET A 5 8.86 -16.55 20.22
C MET A 5 9.12 -15.53 19.11
N SER A 6 10.14 -15.76 18.27
CA SER A 6 10.45 -14.89 17.13
C SER A 6 9.40 -15.01 16.04
N ASP A 7 8.91 -16.22 15.80
CA ASP A 7 7.95 -16.50 14.74
C ASP A 7 6.58 -15.86 15.03
N GLY A 8 6.10 -16.00 16.28
CA GLY A 8 4.92 -15.27 16.74
C GLY A 8 5.05 -13.74 16.65
N TYR A 9 6.25 -13.18 16.92
CA TYR A 9 6.48 -11.74 16.80
C TYR A 9 6.48 -11.26 15.34
N ILE A 10 7.09 -12.03 14.44
CA ILE A 10 7.12 -11.75 13.00
C ILE A 10 5.71 -11.84 12.40
N PHE A 11 4.95 -12.88 12.72
CA PHE A 11 3.56 -13.03 12.27
C PHE A 11 2.65 -11.89 12.76
N VAL A 12 2.75 -11.53 14.05
CA VAL A 12 2.00 -10.39 14.60
C VAL A 12 2.41 -9.08 13.92
N SER A 13 3.68 -8.90 13.59
CA SER A 13 4.13 -7.70 12.87
C SER A 13 3.51 -7.62 11.47
N TYR A 14 3.45 -8.73 10.72
CA TYR A 14 2.80 -8.74 9.41
C TYR A 14 1.31 -8.42 9.49
N SER A 15 0.58 -8.96 10.47
CA SER A 15 -0.85 -8.67 10.59
C SER A 15 -1.14 -7.19 10.85
N HIS A 16 -0.27 -6.49 11.58
CA HIS A 16 -0.37 -5.04 11.76
C HIS A 16 -0.08 -4.28 10.47
N VAL A 17 0.91 -4.74 9.70
CA VAL A 17 1.26 -4.11 8.42
C VAL A 17 0.18 -4.34 7.37
N ASP A 18 -0.41 -5.53 7.28
CA ASP A 18 -1.54 -5.82 6.37
C ASP A 18 -2.73 -4.89 6.66
N ASN A 19 -3.08 -4.72 7.94
CA ASN A 19 -4.12 -3.78 8.36
C ASN A 19 -3.79 -2.34 7.96
N ALA A 20 -2.54 -1.90 8.18
CA ALA A 20 -2.11 -0.56 7.80
C ALA A 20 -2.17 -0.35 6.27
N VAL A 21 -1.80 -1.35 5.47
CA VAL A 21 -1.93 -1.30 4.00
C VAL A 21 -3.38 -1.16 3.56
N GLU A 22 -4.29 -1.94 4.15
CA GLU A 22 -5.72 -1.83 3.84
C GLU A 22 -6.32 -0.48 4.25
N GLU A 23 -5.95 0.04 5.43
CA GLU A 23 -6.33 1.37 5.87
C GLU A 23 -5.82 2.44 4.90
N MET A 24 -4.56 2.36 4.46
CA MET A 24 -4.00 3.30 3.49
C MET A 24 -4.67 3.19 2.10
N ARG A 25 -5.05 1.98 1.66
CA ARG A 25 -5.83 1.77 0.43
C ARG A 25 -7.20 2.42 0.54
N LEU A 26 -7.88 2.26 1.67
CA LEU A 26 -9.17 2.91 1.94
C LEU A 26 -9.04 4.44 1.93
N ALA A 27 -8.05 4.98 2.64
CA ALA A 27 -7.78 6.42 2.68
C ALA A 27 -7.49 6.97 1.27
N THR A 28 -6.69 6.27 0.47
CA THR A 28 -6.38 6.69 -0.90
C THR A 28 -7.61 6.71 -1.78
N ARG A 29 -8.47 5.69 -1.71
CA ARG A 29 -9.77 5.69 -2.43
C ARG A 29 -10.66 6.87 -2.02
N GLN A 30 -10.70 7.20 -0.73
CA GLN A 30 -11.45 8.35 -0.22
C GLN A 30 -10.87 9.67 -0.77
N ILE A 31 -9.55 9.84 -0.75
CA ILE A 31 -8.88 11.02 -1.31
C ILE A 31 -9.18 11.11 -2.82
N SER A 32 -9.06 10.02 -3.58
CA SER A 32 -9.40 10.01 -5.01
C SER A 32 -10.83 10.47 -5.26
N LYS A 33 -11.78 10.01 -4.44
CA LYS A 33 -13.17 10.44 -4.53
C LYS A 33 -13.33 11.93 -4.24
N ILE A 34 -12.73 12.44 -3.17
CA ILE A 34 -12.79 13.87 -2.82
C ILE A 34 -12.22 14.73 -3.96
N ILE A 35 -11.11 14.31 -4.58
CA ILE A 35 -10.54 15.03 -5.72
C ILE A 35 -11.45 14.98 -6.94
N ALA A 36 -12.06 13.83 -7.23
CA ALA A 36 -13.02 13.72 -8.33
C ALA A 36 -14.23 14.63 -8.10
N ASP A 37 -14.83 14.57 -6.91
CA ASP A 37 -15.96 15.41 -6.53
C ASP A 37 -15.59 16.91 -6.62
N LEU A 38 -14.40 17.30 -6.13
CA LEU A 38 -13.87 18.66 -6.26
C LEU A 38 -13.68 19.08 -7.73
N ASN A 39 -13.13 18.21 -8.58
CA ASN A 39 -12.98 18.50 -10.00
C ASN A 39 -14.33 18.77 -10.67
N ASP A 40 -15.35 17.98 -10.33
CA ASP A 40 -16.70 18.11 -10.88
C ASP A 40 -17.40 19.39 -10.42
N GLU A 41 -17.27 19.74 -9.14
CA GLU A 41 -17.79 21.00 -8.59
C GLU A 41 -17.13 22.24 -9.22
N LEU A 42 -15.86 22.13 -9.61
CA LEU A 42 -15.10 23.24 -10.19
C LEU A 42 -15.26 23.36 -11.72
N GLN A 43 -15.73 22.33 -12.43
CA GLN A 43 -16.05 22.40 -13.87
C GLN A 43 -16.91 23.61 -14.26
N PRO A 44 -18.03 23.93 -13.60
CA PRO A 44 -18.85 25.10 -13.95
C PRO A 44 -18.12 26.43 -13.71
N LEU A 45 -17.23 26.50 -12.72
CA LEU A 45 -16.43 27.69 -12.42
C LEU A 45 -15.30 27.90 -13.44
N LYS A 46 -14.79 26.82 -14.05
CA LYS A 46 -13.76 26.87 -15.08
C LYS A 46 -14.16 27.74 -16.28
N ASN A 47 -15.45 27.78 -16.61
CA ASN A 47 -15.97 28.62 -17.69
C ASN A 47 -16.07 30.11 -17.31
N SER A 48 -16.03 30.43 -16.01
CA SER A 48 -16.06 31.79 -15.49
C SER A 48 -14.67 32.40 -15.28
N TRP A 49 -13.62 31.58 -15.33
CA TRP A 49 -12.24 32.01 -15.10
C TRP A 49 -11.56 32.36 -16.42
N GLU A 50 -11.20 33.64 -16.58
CA GLU A 50 -10.44 34.16 -17.72
C GLU A 50 -8.99 34.43 -17.34
N GLY A 51 -8.06 34.31 -18.30
CA GLY A 51 -6.67 34.71 -18.10
C GLY A 51 -5.88 33.81 -17.15
N ASP A 52 -5.13 34.42 -16.22
CA ASP A 52 -4.16 33.73 -15.36
C ASP A 52 -4.80 32.76 -14.35
N ASP A 53 -6.03 33.03 -13.88
CA ASP A 53 -6.72 32.18 -12.90
C ASP A 53 -7.02 30.79 -13.45
N ARG A 54 -7.35 30.70 -14.75
CA ARG A 54 -7.55 29.43 -15.45
C ARG A 54 -6.27 28.60 -15.53
N ARG A 55 -5.14 29.26 -15.78
CA ARG A 55 -3.83 28.59 -15.84
C ARG A 55 -3.41 28.05 -14.48
N VAL A 56 -3.55 28.86 -13.42
CA VAL A 56 -3.26 28.42 -12.05
C VAL A 56 -4.15 27.24 -11.66
N TYR A 57 -5.43 27.27 -12.03
CA TYR A 57 -6.32 26.15 -11.80
C TYR A 57 -5.85 24.88 -12.50
N ASP A 58 -5.57 24.94 -13.80
CA ASP A 58 -5.13 23.77 -14.57
C ASP A 58 -3.84 23.18 -13.98
N GLU A 59 -2.92 24.02 -13.49
CA GLU A 59 -1.70 23.61 -12.79
C GLU A 59 -2.01 22.87 -11.47
N LYS A 60 -2.90 23.43 -10.62
CA LYS A 60 -3.30 22.80 -9.36
C LYS A 60 -4.06 21.50 -9.60
N GLN A 61 -4.89 21.48 -10.64
CA GLN A 61 -5.64 20.32 -11.06
C GLN A 61 -4.72 19.17 -11.46
N ALA A 62 -3.72 19.46 -12.30
CA ALA A 62 -2.72 18.47 -12.67
C ALA A 62 -1.93 17.98 -11.45
N ALA A 63 -1.53 18.89 -10.55
CA ALA A 63 -0.74 18.55 -9.37
C ALA A 63 -1.47 17.60 -8.43
N TRP A 64 -2.74 17.86 -8.10
CA TRP A 64 -3.49 17.00 -7.18
C TRP A 64 -3.83 15.65 -7.80
N ASN A 65 -4.05 15.60 -9.12
CA ASN A 65 -4.38 14.35 -9.83
C ASN A 65 -3.14 13.45 -9.87
N ASN A 66 -1.98 14.03 -10.15
CA ASN A 66 -0.70 13.33 -10.11
C ASN A 66 -0.37 12.84 -8.69
N ALA A 67 -0.62 13.65 -7.66
CA ALA A 67 -0.37 13.24 -6.27
C ALA A 67 -1.20 11.99 -5.90
N VAL A 68 -2.48 11.96 -6.25
CA VAL A 68 -3.35 10.80 -6.00
C VAL A 68 -2.91 9.57 -6.79
N HIS A 69 -2.55 9.75 -8.05
CA HIS A 69 -2.01 8.66 -8.86
C HIS A 69 -0.76 8.05 -8.21
N ASN A 70 0.19 8.89 -7.81
CA ASN A 70 1.43 8.45 -7.17
C ASN A 70 1.17 7.74 -5.85
N MET A 71 0.23 8.22 -5.02
CA MET A 71 -0.18 7.53 -3.79
C MET A 71 -0.71 6.13 -4.08
N GLY A 72 -1.54 5.97 -5.12
CA GLY A 72 -2.03 4.66 -5.56
C GLY A 72 -0.89 3.71 -5.95
N GLN A 73 0.06 4.19 -6.76
CA GLN A 73 1.23 3.40 -7.16
C GLN A 73 2.08 2.97 -5.96
N TRP A 74 2.38 3.91 -5.06
CA TRP A 74 3.20 3.62 -3.88
C TRP A 74 2.56 2.55 -3.01
N LEU A 75 1.23 2.58 -2.82
CA LEU A 75 0.54 1.55 -2.05
C LEU A 75 0.55 0.18 -2.73
N GLU A 76 0.45 0.16 -4.05
CA GLU A 76 0.55 -1.09 -4.80
C GLU A 76 1.96 -1.70 -4.67
N ASP A 77 3.00 -0.88 -4.78
CA ASP A 77 4.40 -1.31 -4.66
C ASP A 77 4.74 -1.78 -3.24
N ASN A 78 4.23 -1.08 -2.22
CA ASN A 78 4.40 -1.50 -0.83
C ASN A 78 3.69 -2.83 -0.56
N ALA A 79 2.46 -3.02 -1.06
CA ALA A 79 1.75 -4.28 -0.93
C ALA A 79 2.51 -5.45 -1.58
N LYS A 80 3.00 -5.26 -2.81
CA LYS A 80 3.83 -6.27 -3.50
C LYS A 80 5.11 -6.61 -2.71
N THR A 81 5.73 -5.61 -2.11
CA THR A 81 6.94 -5.80 -1.29
C THR A 81 6.64 -6.66 -0.07
N LEU A 82 5.51 -6.43 0.59
CA LEU A 82 5.09 -7.20 1.76
C LEU A 82 4.72 -8.64 1.42
N ASP A 83 3.99 -8.85 0.32
CA ASP A 83 3.70 -10.18 -0.21
C ASP A 83 5.00 -10.94 -0.50
N HIS A 84 5.98 -10.29 -1.14
CA HIS A 84 7.26 -10.90 -1.43
C HIS A 84 8.03 -11.30 -0.16
N ILE A 85 8.04 -10.42 0.85
CA ILE A 85 8.67 -10.70 2.14
C ILE A 85 8.00 -11.92 2.82
N ARG A 86 6.67 -12.00 2.80
CA ARG A 86 5.90 -13.13 3.35
C ARG A 86 6.23 -14.44 2.64
N GLU A 87 6.33 -14.43 1.31
CA GLU A 87 6.74 -15.61 0.53
C GLU A 87 8.14 -16.09 0.89
N LEU A 88 9.10 -15.17 1.01
CA LEU A 88 10.47 -15.52 1.39
C LEU A 88 10.51 -16.16 2.78
N TYR A 89 9.77 -15.60 3.74
CA TYR A 89 9.68 -16.13 5.09
C TYR A 89 9.09 -17.55 5.10
N THR A 90 7.91 -17.73 4.49
CA THR A 90 7.21 -19.03 4.43
C THR A 90 8.08 -20.12 3.78
N LYS A 91 8.80 -19.78 2.70
CA LYS A 91 9.75 -20.70 2.05
C LYS A 91 10.91 -21.07 2.98
N ASN A 92 11.42 -20.12 3.77
CA ASN A 92 12.50 -20.37 4.70
C ASN A 92 12.06 -21.26 5.87
N GLU A 93 10.85 -21.05 6.39
CA GLU A 93 10.28 -21.91 7.42
C GLU A 93 10.08 -23.34 6.95
N GLN A 94 9.49 -23.53 5.76
CA GLN A 94 9.30 -24.86 5.18
C GLN A 94 10.62 -25.61 5.03
N LYS A 95 11.68 -24.93 4.59
CA LYS A 95 13.03 -25.51 4.49
C LYS A 95 13.60 -25.91 5.85
N GLN A 96 13.47 -25.04 6.85
CA GLN A 96 13.95 -25.35 8.19
C GLN A 96 13.16 -26.52 8.81
N ALA A 97 11.84 -26.52 8.69
CA ALA A 97 10.98 -27.61 9.17
C ALA A 97 11.33 -28.95 8.52
N GLN A 98 11.61 -28.97 7.21
CA GLN A 98 12.07 -30.16 6.49
C GLN A 98 13.43 -30.66 7.01
N SER A 99 14.40 -29.75 7.20
CA SER A 99 15.71 -30.11 7.76
C SER A 99 15.60 -30.72 9.16
N TRP A 100 14.74 -30.17 10.02
CA TRP A 100 14.50 -30.72 11.35
C TRP A 100 13.80 -32.10 11.31
N GLN A 101 12.91 -32.33 10.34
CA GLN A 101 12.29 -33.65 10.12
C GLN A 101 13.31 -34.70 9.67
N GLU A 102 14.23 -34.32 8.77
CA GLU A 102 15.31 -35.21 8.31
C GLU A 102 16.27 -35.57 9.45
N VAL A 103 16.67 -34.58 10.27
CA VAL A 103 17.51 -34.83 11.46
C VAL A 103 16.80 -35.72 12.48
N ARG A 104 15.48 -35.56 12.65
CA ARG A 104 14.67 -36.38 13.58
C ARG A 104 14.43 -37.81 13.08
N SER A 105 14.35 -38.01 11.76
CA SER A 105 14.16 -39.33 11.14
C SER A 105 15.47 -40.12 10.94
N GLY A 106 16.64 -39.48 11.15
CA GLY A 106 17.96 -40.07 10.97
C GLY A 106 18.52 -40.82 12.20
N ARG A 107 17.67 -41.44 13.03
CA ARG A 107 18.07 -42.36 14.11
C ARG A 107 17.33 -43.69 13.97
#